data_AF-A0A3M1A6B3-F1
#
_entry.id   AF-A0A3M1A6B3-F1
#
_cell.length_a   1.000
_cell.length_b   1.000
_cell.length_c   1.000
_cell.angle_alpha   90.00
_cell.angle_beta   90.00
_cell.angle_gamma   90.00
#
_symmetry.space_group_name_H-M   'P 1'
#
loop_
_entity.id
_entity.type
_entity.pdbx_description
1 polymer ?
#
loop_
_entity_poly.entity_id
_entity_poly.type
_entity_poly.pdbx_seq_one_letter_code
_entity_poly.pdbx_strand_id
1 'polypeptide(L)'
;VPWGYVAALQSDPTEKKPFYHLYPGSDTLTFGMLGCDLHCAYCQNWDTSQALRDADSGRLPSQVTPEKLVQLALEHKAKCVASSYNEPLITSEWAVAIFKLAKQAGLKCMYVSNGNATREVLEYIRPYTDGYKIDLKTMNDRNYRKLGMPLKGVLDSIQMVHEMGFWQEIVTLIVPGFNSSEDELCEAARFIKSVSPDIPWHVTAFHQDYKMRDPENTGVDLLIRAAEIGYEEGLHFVYAGNMPGHVGRYENTYCPNCQQLLIERYGYVILEYNITPQGTCPACQSPIPGIWPKSKDEVRVLKKQDIWFRMPRSVR
;
A
#
# COMPACT_ATOMS: atom_id res chain seq x y z
N VAL A 1 4.94 -21.61 -12.96
CA VAL A 1 4.72 -20.61 -11.88
C VAL A 1 4.07 -21.30 -10.69
N PRO A 2 4.44 -20.98 -9.44
CA PRO A 2 3.75 -21.46 -8.24
C PRO A 2 2.23 -21.25 -8.33
N TRP A 3 1.43 -22.21 -7.87
CA TRP A 3 -0.03 -22.20 -8.06
C TRP A 3 -0.76 -22.93 -6.93
N GLY A 4 -2.02 -22.54 -6.66
CA GLY A 4 -2.95 -23.32 -5.83
C GLY A 4 -2.69 -23.26 -4.34
N TYR A 5 -1.88 -22.30 -3.87
CA TYR A 5 -1.59 -22.13 -2.46
C TYR A 5 -1.41 -20.67 -2.05
N VAL A 6 -1.48 -20.43 -0.75
CA VAL A 6 -1.09 -19.17 -0.10
C VAL A 6 -0.23 -19.46 1.14
N ALA A 7 0.75 -18.59 1.41
CA ALA A 7 1.58 -18.64 2.61
C ALA A 7 1.07 -17.70 3.71
N ALA A 8 0.33 -16.67 3.31
CA ALA A 8 -0.35 -15.74 4.20
C ALA A 8 -1.70 -15.33 3.60
N LEU A 9 -2.73 -15.28 4.45
CA LEU A 9 -4.09 -14.91 4.09
C LEU A 9 -4.73 -14.14 5.25
N GLN A 10 -5.11 -12.89 5.02
CA GLN A 10 -5.75 -12.04 6.04
C GLN A 10 -6.83 -11.17 5.42
N SER A 11 -7.85 -10.78 6.21
CA SER A 11 -8.87 -9.80 5.83
C SER A 11 -8.79 -8.59 6.75
N ASP A 12 -8.07 -7.58 6.28
CA ASP A 12 -7.65 -6.41 7.06
C ASP A 12 -8.21 -5.13 6.44
N PRO A 13 -8.21 -4.00 7.17
CA PRO A 13 -8.50 -2.69 6.60
C PRO A 13 -7.70 -2.40 5.32
N THR A 14 -8.35 -1.81 4.32
CA THR A 14 -7.68 -1.38 3.08
C THR A 14 -6.58 -0.35 3.36
N GLU A 15 -6.73 0.46 4.41
CA GLU A 15 -5.72 1.40 4.90
C GLU A 15 -4.40 0.70 5.30
N LYS A 16 -4.44 -0.57 5.72
CA LYS A 16 -3.23 -1.34 6.06
C LYS A 16 -2.40 -1.71 4.82
N LYS A 17 -3.00 -1.67 3.61
CA LYS A 17 -2.30 -1.93 2.33
C LYS A 17 -1.73 -0.65 1.71
N PRO A 18 -1.48 0.35 2.58
CA PRO A 18 -1.54 1.79 2.34
C PRO A 18 -2.28 2.22 1.06
N PHE A 19 -3.57 1.90 1.00
CA PHE A 19 -4.48 2.48 0.02
C PHE A 19 -5.47 3.38 0.77
N TYR A 20 -5.20 4.69 0.80
CA TYR A 20 -6.07 5.65 1.48
C TYR A 20 -7.12 6.25 0.54
N HIS A 21 -6.87 6.16 -0.77
CA HIS A 21 -7.69 6.71 -1.83
C HIS A 21 -8.32 5.62 -2.70
N LEU A 22 -8.47 4.41 -2.17
CA LEU A 22 -9.19 3.30 -2.80
C LEU A 22 -10.07 2.63 -1.75
N TYR A 23 -11.38 2.86 -1.83
CA TYR A 23 -12.38 2.33 -0.90
C TYR A 23 -11.99 2.45 0.59
N PRO A 24 -11.75 3.66 1.13
CA PRO A 24 -11.49 3.86 2.56
C PRO A 24 -12.64 3.31 3.42
N GLY A 25 -12.30 2.77 4.60
CA GLY A 25 -13.20 2.10 5.54
C GLY A 25 -13.52 0.65 5.18
N SER A 26 -13.20 0.20 3.97
CA SER A 26 -13.43 -1.19 3.56
C SER A 26 -12.41 -2.17 4.13
N ASP A 27 -12.68 -3.46 3.96
CA ASP A 27 -11.73 -4.54 4.23
C ASP A 27 -11.23 -5.10 2.89
N THR A 28 -9.98 -5.59 2.90
CA THR A 28 -9.30 -6.22 1.77
C THR A 28 -8.88 -7.64 2.15
N LEU A 29 -9.37 -8.64 1.41
CA LEU A 29 -8.81 -9.99 1.50
C LEU A 29 -7.45 -9.98 0.79
N THR A 30 -6.39 -10.24 1.54
CA THR A 30 -5.03 -10.17 1.02
C THR A 30 -4.37 -11.52 1.13
N PHE A 31 -3.79 -11.96 0.02
CA PHE A 31 -3.03 -13.20 -0.06
C PHE A 31 -1.59 -12.92 -0.49
N GLY A 32 -0.69 -13.79 -0.06
CA GLY A 32 0.71 -13.81 -0.48
C GLY A 32 1.22 -15.23 -0.58
N MET A 33 2.22 -15.42 -1.44
CA MET A 33 2.88 -16.71 -1.63
C MET A 33 4.26 -16.68 -0.93
N LEU A 34 5.09 -17.68 -1.19
CA LEU A 34 6.47 -17.69 -0.71
C LEU A 34 7.40 -17.04 -1.73
N GLY A 35 8.39 -16.29 -1.25
CA GLY A 35 9.46 -15.72 -2.05
C GLY A 35 9.21 -14.30 -2.51
N CYS A 36 10.27 -13.51 -2.56
CA CYS A 36 10.32 -12.14 -3.07
C CYS A 36 11.62 -12.05 -3.88
N ASP A 37 11.71 -11.18 -4.87
CA ASP A 37 12.89 -11.00 -5.72
C ASP A 37 13.90 -10.01 -5.12
N LEU A 38 13.48 -9.23 -4.12
CA LEU A 38 14.35 -8.43 -3.25
C LEU A 38 14.68 -9.14 -1.93
N HIS A 39 15.79 -8.74 -1.30
CA HIS A 39 16.34 -9.29 -0.06
C HIS A 39 16.55 -8.20 1.01
N CYS A 40 15.51 -7.37 1.22
CA CYS A 40 15.55 -6.26 2.17
C CYS A 40 15.87 -6.77 3.59
N ALA A 41 16.95 -6.28 4.20
CA ALA A 41 17.35 -6.67 5.56
C ALA A 41 16.36 -6.23 6.65
N TYR A 42 15.51 -5.24 6.35
CA TYR A 42 14.44 -4.72 7.22
C TYR A 42 13.05 -5.26 6.86
N CYS A 43 12.94 -6.36 6.10
CA CYS A 43 11.64 -6.85 5.65
C CYS A 43 10.74 -7.27 6.82
N GLN A 44 9.59 -6.61 6.98
CA GLN A 44 8.59 -6.93 8.01
C GLN A 44 7.80 -8.22 7.73
N ASN A 45 7.87 -8.72 6.50
CA ASN A 45 7.28 -9.99 6.06
C ASN A 45 8.38 -10.99 5.65
N TRP A 46 9.54 -10.94 6.32
CA TRP A 46 10.71 -11.75 5.97
C TRP A 46 10.44 -13.26 5.99
N ASP A 47 9.55 -13.70 6.87
CA ASP A 47 9.12 -15.09 7.03
C ASP A 47 8.41 -15.67 5.80
N THR A 48 7.77 -14.86 4.97
CA THR A 48 7.20 -15.28 3.68
C THR A 48 8.09 -14.92 2.50
N SER A 49 8.66 -13.71 2.53
CA SER A 49 9.42 -13.15 1.40
C SER A 49 10.82 -13.77 1.24
N GLN A 50 11.48 -14.16 2.35
CA GLN A 50 12.84 -14.72 2.32
C GLN A 50 12.89 -16.24 2.34
N ALA A 51 11.73 -16.91 2.31
CA ALA A 51 11.56 -18.37 2.46
C ALA A 51 12.46 -19.24 1.54
N LEU A 52 12.88 -18.70 0.39
CA LEU A 52 13.74 -19.42 -0.56
C LEU A 52 15.25 -19.12 -0.38
N ARG A 53 15.61 -18.15 0.46
CA ARG A 53 16.99 -17.68 0.66
C ARG A 53 17.50 -17.84 2.09
N ASP A 54 16.60 -17.86 3.06
CA ASP A 54 16.95 -17.88 4.48
C ASP A 54 16.32 -19.10 5.15
N ALA A 55 17.16 -19.96 5.71
CA ALA A 55 16.73 -21.21 6.35
C ALA A 55 15.91 -20.96 7.62
N ASP A 56 16.04 -19.79 8.25
CA ASP A 56 15.26 -19.39 9.43
C ASP A 56 13.91 -18.78 9.05
N SER A 57 13.65 -18.62 7.75
CA SER A 57 12.39 -18.09 7.22
C SER A 57 11.52 -19.19 6.59
N GLY A 58 10.24 -18.88 6.41
CA GLY A 58 9.27 -19.79 5.83
C GLY A 58 7.98 -19.80 6.61
N ARG A 59 6.88 -20.08 5.90
CA ARG A 59 5.59 -20.45 6.48
C ARG A 59 5.07 -21.69 5.78
N LEU A 60 4.33 -22.52 6.51
CA LEU A 60 3.65 -23.67 5.92
C LEU A 60 2.56 -23.18 4.95
N PRO A 61 2.67 -23.50 3.65
CA PRO A 61 1.65 -23.11 2.69
C PRO A 61 0.33 -23.83 2.94
N SER A 62 -0.77 -23.13 2.70
CA SER A 62 -2.12 -23.71 2.69
C SER A 62 -2.63 -23.80 1.26
N GLN A 63 -3.10 -24.97 0.86
CA GLN A 63 -3.71 -25.17 -0.47
C GLN A 63 -5.04 -24.42 -0.54
N VAL A 64 -5.29 -23.74 -1.65
CA VAL A 64 -6.52 -22.96 -1.86
C VAL A 64 -6.78 -22.79 -3.36
N THR A 65 -8.05 -22.70 -3.75
CA THR A 65 -8.45 -22.41 -5.12
C THR A 65 -8.81 -20.93 -5.30
N PRO A 66 -8.79 -20.39 -6.53
CA PRO A 66 -9.27 -19.04 -6.81
C PRO A 66 -10.70 -18.79 -6.32
N GLU A 67 -11.60 -19.76 -6.52
CA GLU A 67 -13.01 -19.68 -6.11
C GLU A 67 -13.12 -19.56 -4.60
N LYS A 68 -12.34 -20.35 -3.85
CA LYS A 68 -12.36 -20.30 -2.39
C LYS A 68 -11.86 -18.95 -1.88
N LEU A 69 -10.84 -18.36 -2.49
CA LEU A 69 -10.38 -17.02 -2.11
C LEU A 69 -11.46 -15.95 -2.35
N VAL A 70 -12.13 -15.98 -3.51
CA VAL A 70 -13.22 -15.04 -3.79
C VAL A 70 -14.40 -15.26 -2.84
N GLN A 71 -14.76 -16.51 -2.56
CA GLN A 71 -15.78 -16.85 -1.57
C GLN A 71 -15.44 -16.27 -0.18
N LEU A 72 -14.20 -16.48 0.30
CA LEU A 72 -13.75 -15.94 1.58
C LEU A 72 -13.81 -14.40 1.60
N ALA A 73 -13.46 -13.73 0.49
CA ALA A 73 -13.56 -12.27 0.40
C ALA A 73 -15.01 -11.81 0.61
N LEU A 74 -15.97 -12.48 -0.02
CA LEU A 74 -17.40 -12.18 0.11
C LEU A 74 -17.93 -12.49 1.52
N GLU A 75 -17.57 -13.65 2.09
CA GLU A 75 -17.95 -14.05 3.46
C GLU A 75 -17.46 -13.03 4.51
N HIS A 76 -16.24 -12.53 4.33
CA HIS A 76 -15.66 -11.48 5.17
C HIS A 76 -16.12 -10.06 4.81
N LYS A 77 -17.03 -9.91 3.84
CA LYS A 77 -17.56 -8.61 3.37
C LYS A 77 -16.46 -7.64 2.92
N ALA A 78 -15.36 -8.19 2.39
CA ALA A 78 -14.31 -7.39 1.78
C ALA A 78 -14.85 -6.67 0.53
N LYS A 79 -14.31 -5.49 0.24
CA LYS A 79 -14.56 -4.79 -1.03
C LYS A 79 -13.44 -5.00 -2.03
N CYS A 80 -12.28 -5.44 -1.54
CA CYS A 80 -11.11 -5.59 -2.35
C CYS A 80 -10.41 -6.93 -2.10
N VAL A 81 -9.64 -7.36 -3.10
CA VAL A 81 -8.71 -8.48 -3.03
C VAL A 81 -7.33 -7.97 -3.43
N ALA A 82 -6.29 -8.29 -2.65
CA ALA A 82 -4.93 -7.85 -2.92
C ALA A 82 -3.93 -9.01 -2.94
N SER A 83 -2.95 -8.91 -3.84
CA SER A 83 -1.74 -9.74 -3.82
C SER A 83 -0.60 -8.96 -3.17
N SER A 84 0.00 -9.50 -2.11
CA SER A 84 0.92 -8.78 -1.21
C SER A 84 1.76 -9.74 -0.33
N TYR A 85 2.27 -9.25 0.81
CA TYR A 85 3.17 -9.86 1.80
C TYR A 85 4.58 -10.16 1.28
N ASN A 86 4.67 -10.76 0.11
CA ASN A 86 5.90 -11.00 -0.62
C ASN A 86 5.92 -10.15 -1.91
N GLU A 87 6.67 -10.54 -2.96
CA GLU A 87 6.57 -9.86 -4.25
C GLU A 87 5.49 -10.53 -5.12
N PRO A 88 4.33 -9.88 -5.33
CA PRO A 88 3.23 -10.49 -6.06
C PRO A 88 3.51 -10.72 -7.55
N LEU A 89 4.42 -9.95 -8.18
CA LEU A 89 4.73 -10.08 -9.61
C LEU A 89 5.35 -11.44 -9.99
N ILE A 90 6.01 -12.12 -9.06
CA ILE A 90 6.61 -13.46 -9.27
C ILE A 90 5.52 -14.51 -9.57
N THR A 91 4.30 -14.24 -9.13
CA THR A 91 3.16 -15.17 -9.20
C THR A 91 1.94 -14.53 -9.86
N SER A 92 2.17 -13.65 -10.85
CA SER A 92 1.10 -12.88 -11.49
C SER A 92 0.03 -13.74 -12.16
N GLU A 93 0.35 -14.90 -12.70
CA GLU A 93 -0.63 -15.83 -13.29
C GLU A 93 -1.63 -16.32 -12.25
N TRP A 94 -1.15 -16.62 -11.04
CA TRP A 94 -2.01 -17.01 -9.92
C TRP A 94 -2.91 -15.87 -9.48
N ALA A 95 -2.34 -14.67 -9.30
CA ALA A 95 -3.11 -13.49 -8.94
C ALA A 95 -4.16 -13.13 -10.00
N VAL A 96 -3.84 -13.24 -11.29
CA VAL A 96 -4.78 -12.98 -12.40
C VAL A 96 -5.93 -13.99 -12.40
N ALA A 97 -5.68 -15.27 -12.11
CA ALA A 97 -6.73 -16.26 -12.01
C ALA A 97 -7.75 -15.92 -10.92
N ILE A 98 -7.27 -15.47 -9.75
CA ILE A 98 -8.10 -14.99 -8.65
C ILE A 98 -8.83 -13.69 -9.05
N PHE A 99 -8.13 -12.73 -9.63
CA PHE A 99 -8.68 -11.41 -9.94
C PHE A 99 -9.75 -11.44 -11.03
N LYS A 100 -9.64 -12.37 -12.00
CA LYS A 100 -10.72 -12.62 -12.97
C LYS A 100 -12.04 -12.94 -12.27
N LEU A 101 -12.03 -13.85 -11.31
CA LEU A 101 -13.21 -14.23 -10.54
C LEU A 101 -13.64 -13.12 -9.57
N ALA A 102 -12.69 -12.46 -8.92
CA ALA A 102 -12.97 -11.37 -7.98
C ALA A 102 -13.68 -10.20 -8.67
N LYS A 103 -13.27 -9.83 -9.89
CA LYS A 103 -13.94 -8.77 -10.67
C LYS A 103 -15.34 -9.18 -11.11
N GLN A 104 -15.55 -10.45 -11.48
CA GLN A 104 -16.90 -10.97 -11.76
C GLN A 104 -17.81 -10.87 -10.54
N ALA A 105 -17.25 -11.04 -9.33
CA ALA A 105 -17.95 -10.85 -8.06
C ALA A 105 -18.07 -9.38 -7.60
N GLY A 106 -17.64 -8.41 -8.42
CA GLY A 106 -17.74 -6.98 -8.11
C GLY A 106 -16.68 -6.45 -7.13
N LEU A 107 -15.62 -7.22 -6.85
CA LEU A 107 -14.52 -6.81 -5.98
C LEU A 107 -13.47 -6.00 -6.75
N LYS A 108 -12.81 -5.06 -6.07
CA LYS A 108 -11.63 -4.36 -6.59
C LYS A 108 -10.38 -5.19 -6.38
N CYS A 109 -9.47 -5.15 -7.36
CA CYS A 109 -8.27 -5.97 -7.32
C CYS A 109 -7.01 -5.10 -7.24
N MET A 110 -6.06 -5.47 -6.39
CA MET A 110 -4.91 -4.62 -6.08
C MET A 110 -3.59 -5.38 -6.02
N TYR A 111 -2.51 -4.72 -6.44
CA TYR A 111 -1.14 -5.16 -6.20
C TYR A 111 -0.48 -4.28 -5.13
N VAL A 112 0.25 -4.91 -4.22
CA VAL A 112 1.13 -4.25 -3.25
C VAL A 112 2.53 -4.82 -3.50
N SER A 113 3.34 -4.07 -4.24
CA SER A 113 4.58 -4.56 -4.84
C SER A 113 5.78 -3.70 -4.45
N ASN A 114 6.96 -4.30 -4.50
CA ASN A 114 8.23 -3.60 -4.41
C ASN A 114 8.59 -2.82 -5.69
N GLY A 115 7.81 -2.98 -6.77
CA GLY A 115 7.94 -2.23 -8.01
C GLY A 115 9.03 -2.73 -8.96
N ASN A 116 9.50 -3.97 -8.83
CA ASN A 116 10.38 -4.60 -9.82
C ASN A 116 9.58 -5.11 -11.04
N ALA A 117 8.86 -4.20 -11.71
CA ALA A 117 7.94 -4.54 -12.79
C ALA A 117 8.60 -4.43 -14.17
N THR A 118 8.18 -5.31 -15.08
CA THR A 118 8.41 -5.12 -16.52
C THR A 118 7.13 -4.63 -17.19
N ARG A 119 7.25 -4.08 -18.40
CA ARG A 119 6.08 -3.62 -19.15
C ARG A 119 5.10 -4.77 -19.43
N GLU A 120 5.63 -5.95 -19.78
CA GLU A 120 4.85 -7.14 -20.15
C GLU A 120 3.95 -7.61 -19.00
N VAL A 121 4.48 -7.66 -17.77
CA VAL A 121 3.68 -8.09 -16.62
C VAL A 121 2.62 -7.04 -16.28
N LEU A 122 2.94 -5.75 -16.41
CA LEU A 122 1.95 -4.68 -16.19
C LEU A 122 0.81 -4.74 -17.22
N GLU A 123 1.13 -4.94 -18.50
CA GLU A 123 0.14 -5.13 -19.57
C GLU A 123 -0.73 -6.37 -19.32
N TYR A 124 -0.13 -7.47 -18.86
CA TYR A 124 -0.84 -8.71 -18.53
C TYR A 124 -1.85 -8.54 -17.38
N ILE A 125 -1.49 -7.84 -16.30
CA ILE A 125 -2.35 -7.67 -15.12
C ILE A 125 -3.34 -6.51 -15.25
N ARG A 126 -3.09 -5.54 -16.14
CA ARG A 126 -3.86 -4.28 -16.24
C ARG A 126 -5.38 -4.50 -16.37
N PRO A 127 -5.91 -5.43 -17.18
CA PRO A 127 -7.35 -5.64 -17.30
C PRO A 127 -8.01 -6.08 -15.99
N TYR A 128 -7.22 -6.68 -15.09
CA TYR A 128 -7.71 -7.33 -13.88
C TYR A 128 -7.35 -6.59 -12.60
N THR A 129 -6.69 -5.43 -12.69
CA THR A 129 -6.17 -4.70 -11.53
C THR A 129 -6.69 -3.26 -11.55
N ASP A 130 -7.19 -2.81 -10.41
CA ASP A 130 -7.71 -1.46 -10.21
C ASP A 130 -6.68 -0.57 -9.50
N GLY A 131 -6.04 -1.08 -8.44
CA GLY A 131 -5.03 -0.35 -7.66
C GLY A 131 -3.65 -1.00 -7.69
N TYR A 132 -2.60 -0.19 -7.67
CA TYR A 132 -1.21 -0.65 -7.68
C TYR A 132 -0.37 0.22 -6.75
N LYS A 133 0.07 -0.34 -5.62
CA LYS A 133 0.92 0.35 -4.66
C LYS A 133 2.36 -0.11 -4.80
N ILE A 134 3.29 0.85 -4.82
CA ILE A 134 4.73 0.61 -4.97
C ILE A 134 5.48 1.04 -3.72
N ASP A 135 6.40 0.21 -3.24
CA ASP A 135 7.41 0.62 -2.27
C ASP A 135 8.60 1.31 -2.95
N LEU A 136 8.70 2.63 -2.85
CA LEU A 136 9.91 3.38 -3.20
C LEU A 136 10.82 3.39 -1.97
N LYS A 137 11.82 2.51 -1.96
CA LYS A 137 12.58 2.17 -0.74
C LYS A 137 13.70 3.14 -0.38
N THR A 138 14.30 3.82 -1.34
CA THR A 138 15.40 4.78 -1.16
C THR A 138 15.65 5.47 -2.50
N MET A 139 16.14 6.71 -2.51
CA MET A 139 16.65 7.37 -3.73
C MET A 139 18.16 7.14 -3.92
N ASN A 140 18.79 6.38 -3.03
CA ASN A 140 20.19 6.01 -3.16
C ASN A 140 20.36 4.71 -3.95
N ASP A 141 20.82 4.80 -5.20
CA ASP A 141 20.99 3.65 -6.10
C ASP A 141 21.98 2.58 -5.58
N ARG A 142 23.00 2.97 -4.79
CA ARG A 142 23.89 2.01 -4.13
C ARG A 142 23.14 1.21 -3.07
N ASN A 143 22.32 1.87 -2.26
CA ASN A 143 21.49 1.21 -1.26
C ASN A 143 20.41 0.34 -1.91
N TYR A 144 19.76 0.81 -2.98
CA TYR A 144 18.77 0.03 -3.72
C TYR A 144 19.35 -1.27 -4.27
N ARG A 145 20.58 -1.23 -4.82
CA ARG A 145 21.27 -2.45 -5.28
C ARG A 145 21.55 -3.45 -4.18
N LYS A 146 21.80 -3.01 -2.94
CA LYS A 146 21.91 -3.90 -1.77
C LYS A 146 20.59 -4.59 -1.42
N LEU A 147 19.45 -4.11 -1.94
CA LEU A 147 18.15 -4.75 -1.78
C LEU A 147 17.88 -5.77 -2.90
N GLY A 148 18.60 -5.68 -4.03
CA GLY A 148 18.53 -6.66 -5.13
C GLY A 148 18.21 -6.09 -6.51
N MET A 149 18.02 -4.78 -6.67
CA MET A 149 17.76 -4.17 -7.98
C MET A 149 18.32 -2.74 -8.09
N PRO A 150 18.58 -2.21 -9.30
CA PRO A 150 18.94 -0.80 -9.46
C PRO A 150 17.73 0.12 -9.20
N LEU A 151 17.98 1.33 -8.69
CA LEU A 151 16.94 2.33 -8.42
C LEU A 151 16.12 2.65 -9.68
N LYS A 152 16.80 2.76 -10.83
CA LYS A 152 16.14 3.06 -12.10
C LYS A 152 14.95 2.13 -12.38
N GLY A 153 15.05 0.84 -12.03
CA GLY A 153 13.97 -0.13 -12.28
C GLY A 153 12.67 0.21 -11.55
N VAL A 154 12.74 0.66 -10.30
CA VAL A 154 11.53 1.06 -9.56
C VAL A 154 11.00 2.41 -10.05
N LEU A 155 11.88 3.35 -10.42
CA LEU A 155 11.46 4.66 -10.94
C LEU A 155 10.74 4.51 -12.28
N ASP A 156 11.29 3.70 -13.20
CA ASP A 156 10.65 3.36 -14.48
C ASP A 156 9.29 2.68 -14.24
N SER A 157 9.21 1.75 -13.28
CA SER A 157 7.96 1.06 -12.93
C SER A 157 6.90 1.99 -12.39
N ILE A 158 7.28 2.97 -11.56
CA ILE A 158 6.36 3.99 -11.05
C ILE A 158 5.74 4.78 -12.21
N GLN A 159 6.56 5.21 -13.17
CA GLN A 159 6.09 5.91 -14.37
C GLN A 159 5.16 5.04 -15.22
N MET A 160 5.56 3.80 -15.53
CA MET A 160 4.74 2.88 -16.33
C MET A 160 3.38 2.59 -15.69
N VAL A 161 3.34 2.37 -14.37
CA VAL A 161 2.08 2.14 -13.64
C VAL A 161 1.16 3.36 -13.70
N HIS A 162 1.72 4.57 -13.60
CA HIS A 162 0.94 5.79 -13.78
C HIS A 162 0.39 5.92 -15.21
N GLU A 163 1.27 5.78 -16.22
CA GLU A 163 0.94 5.90 -17.65
C GLU A 163 -0.15 4.92 -18.10
N MET A 164 -0.15 3.70 -17.53
CA MET A 164 -1.16 2.68 -17.82
C MET A 164 -2.49 2.91 -17.10
N GLY A 165 -2.60 3.95 -16.26
CA GLY A 165 -3.83 4.36 -15.61
C GLY A 165 -4.31 3.41 -14.51
N PHE A 166 -3.38 2.76 -13.79
CA PHE A 166 -3.71 2.15 -12.50
C PHE A 166 -3.98 3.25 -11.47
N TRP A 167 -4.85 3.01 -10.48
CA TRP A 167 -4.83 3.86 -9.29
C TRP A 167 -3.54 3.58 -8.51
N GLN A 168 -2.69 4.58 -8.34
CA GLN A 168 -1.36 4.41 -7.78
C GLN A 168 -1.19 5.14 -6.46
N GLU A 169 -0.61 4.47 -5.49
CA GLU A 169 -0.11 5.07 -4.24
C GLU A 169 1.33 4.59 -4.01
N ILE A 170 2.19 5.45 -3.46
CA ILE A 170 3.60 5.15 -3.25
C ILE A 170 3.90 5.17 -1.76
N VAL A 171 4.73 4.24 -1.31
CA VAL A 171 5.08 4.13 0.10
C VAL A 171 6.58 4.07 0.27
N THR A 172 7.08 4.78 1.28
CA THR A 172 8.45 4.72 1.74
C THR A 172 8.45 4.38 3.22
N LEU A 173 9.00 3.22 3.57
CA LEU A 173 9.32 2.90 4.95
C LEU A 173 10.55 3.73 5.35
N ILE A 174 10.39 4.69 6.25
CA ILE A 174 11.49 5.54 6.68
C ILE A 174 12.35 4.75 7.66
N VAL A 175 13.63 4.63 7.39
CA VAL A 175 14.61 3.90 8.20
C VAL A 175 15.71 4.89 8.61
N PRO A 176 15.87 5.16 9.92
CA PRO A 176 16.93 6.04 10.43
C PRO A 176 18.32 5.64 9.91
N GLY A 177 19.04 6.61 9.34
CA GLY A 177 20.41 6.40 8.80
C GLY A 177 20.48 5.66 7.46
N PHE A 178 19.37 5.21 6.88
CA PHE A 178 19.35 4.52 5.59
C PHE A 178 18.72 5.35 4.45
N ASN A 179 17.54 5.93 4.68
CA ASN A 179 16.79 6.70 3.67
C ASN A 179 16.01 7.90 4.27
N SER A 180 16.48 8.42 5.40
CA SER A 180 15.77 9.40 6.25
C SER A 180 16.37 10.81 6.22
N SER A 181 17.38 11.06 5.38
CA SER A 181 17.94 12.40 5.22
C SER A 181 16.94 13.32 4.51
N GLU A 182 16.92 14.60 4.87
CA GLU A 182 16.01 15.56 4.22
C GLU A 182 16.24 15.64 2.70
N ASP A 183 17.50 15.65 2.25
CA ASP A 183 17.83 15.67 0.82
C ASP A 183 17.19 14.51 0.05
N GLU A 184 17.27 13.30 0.60
CA GLU A 184 16.69 12.10 0.01
C GLU A 184 15.15 12.12 0.03
N LEU A 185 14.55 12.64 1.10
CA LEU A 185 13.10 12.80 1.20
C LEU A 185 12.58 13.84 0.19
N CYS A 186 13.30 14.95 0.03
CA CYS A 186 13.02 15.96 -1.00
C CYS A 186 13.15 15.35 -2.40
N GLU A 187 14.19 14.55 -2.65
CA GLU A 187 14.38 13.86 -3.94
C GLU A 187 13.23 12.89 -4.25
N ALA A 188 12.79 12.10 -3.27
CA ALA A 188 11.66 11.19 -3.40
C ALA A 188 10.37 11.96 -3.71
N ALA A 189 10.06 13.01 -2.95
CA ALA A 189 8.87 13.83 -3.14
C ALA A 189 8.85 14.53 -4.52
N ARG A 190 9.98 15.09 -4.95
CA ARG A 190 10.14 15.71 -6.28
C ARG A 190 9.94 14.70 -7.39
N PHE A 191 10.51 13.50 -7.25
CA PHE A 191 10.30 12.43 -8.22
C PHE A 191 8.83 12.05 -8.32
N ILE A 192 8.15 11.78 -7.20
CA ILE A 192 6.73 11.41 -7.18
C ILE A 192 5.89 12.52 -7.84
N LYS A 193 6.12 13.78 -7.46
CA LYS A 193 5.44 14.93 -8.06
C LYS A 193 5.67 15.06 -9.56
N SER A 194 6.88 14.74 -10.04
CA SER A 194 7.21 14.78 -11.47
C SER A 194 6.40 13.76 -12.28
N VAL A 195 5.95 12.67 -11.64
CA VAL A 195 5.00 11.71 -12.23
C VAL A 195 3.58 12.27 -12.11
N SER A 196 3.15 12.62 -10.89
CA SER A 196 1.93 13.40 -10.67
C SER A 196 1.86 13.89 -9.21
N PRO A 197 1.46 15.16 -8.95
CA PRO A 197 1.23 15.66 -7.60
C PRO A 197 0.05 14.98 -6.89
N ASP A 198 -0.80 14.28 -7.64
CA ASP A 198 -2.00 13.60 -7.15
C ASP A 198 -1.73 12.19 -6.64
N ILE A 199 -0.53 11.62 -6.86
CA ILE A 199 -0.16 10.31 -6.32
C ILE A 199 0.05 10.46 -4.81
N PRO A 200 -0.75 9.76 -3.97
CA PRO A 200 -0.50 9.75 -2.54
C PRO A 200 0.86 9.16 -2.21
N TRP A 201 1.62 9.88 -1.40
CA TRP A 201 2.87 9.37 -0.82
C TRP A 201 2.66 9.05 0.66
N HIS A 202 2.97 7.82 1.07
CA HIS A 202 2.92 7.40 2.46
C HIS A 202 4.33 7.22 3.00
N VAL A 203 4.65 7.94 4.06
CA VAL A 203 5.85 7.75 4.85
C VAL A 203 5.48 6.93 6.09
N THR A 204 6.09 5.76 6.26
CA THR A 204 5.69 4.82 7.32
C THR A 204 6.84 4.52 8.27
N ALA A 205 6.50 4.29 9.54
CA ALA A 205 7.49 4.03 10.60
C ALA A 205 8.16 2.65 10.41
N PHE A 206 9.49 2.64 10.37
CA PHE A 206 10.28 1.44 10.60
C PHE A 206 10.24 1.02 12.06
N HIS A 207 10.22 -0.29 12.26
CA HIS A 207 10.63 -0.92 13.50
C HIS A 207 11.64 -2.03 13.21
N GLN A 208 12.54 -2.27 14.15
CA GLN A 208 13.57 -3.29 14.05
C GLN A 208 12.97 -4.66 13.75
N ASP A 209 13.35 -5.21 12.60
CA ASP A 209 12.85 -6.49 12.11
C ASP A 209 13.90 -7.22 11.29
N TYR A 210 13.70 -8.53 11.16
CA TYR A 210 14.58 -9.42 10.42
C TYR A 210 16.06 -9.23 10.81
N LYS A 211 16.90 -8.74 9.89
CA LYS A 211 18.36 -8.60 10.06
C LYS A 211 18.81 -7.16 10.32
N MET A 212 17.94 -6.16 10.12
CA MET A 212 18.27 -4.76 10.36
C MET A 212 17.84 -4.39 11.78
N ARG A 213 18.76 -4.58 12.73
CA ARG A 213 18.54 -4.35 14.17
C ARG A 213 19.32 -3.16 14.73
N ASP A 214 20.30 -2.65 13.99
CA ASP A 214 21.18 -1.58 14.46
C ASP A 214 20.51 -0.20 14.56
N PRO A 215 19.74 0.30 13.56
CA PRO A 215 19.08 1.59 13.70
C PRO A 215 17.93 1.51 14.70
N GLU A 216 17.68 2.63 15.39
CA GLU A 216 16.50 2.81 16.23
C GLU A 216 15.21 2.76 15.39
N ASN A 217 14.08 2.50 16.06
CA ASN A 217 12.77 2.64 15.45
C ASN A 217 12.54 4.09 14.99
N THR A 218 11.69 4.28 13.98
CA THR A 218 11.39 5.63 13.48
C THR A 218 10.60 6.43 14.50
N GLY A 219 11.13 7.59 14.89
CA GLY A 219 10.43 8.54 15.76
C GLY A 219 9.30 9.26 15.03
N VAL A 220 8.30 9.71 15.80
CA VAL A 220 7.16 10.49 15.30
C VAL A 220 7.61 11.75 14.58
N ASP A 221 8.58 12.49 15.15
CA ASP A 221 9.06 13.75 14.60
C ASP A 221 9.66 13.59 13.20
N LEU A 222 10.37 12.48 12.95
CA LEU A 222 10.94 12.17 11.65
C LEU A 222 9.84 11.89 10.60
N LEU A 223 8.75 11.20 10.99
CA LEU A 223 7.62 10.95 10.09
C LEU A 223 6.86 12.24 9.77
N ILE A 224 6.64 13.08 10.77
CA ILE A 224 6.02 14.39 10.59
C ILE A 224 6.87 15.22 9.64
N ARG A 225 8.19 15.30 9.86
CA ARG A 225 9.09 16.06 8.98
C ARG A 225 9.10 15.52 7.55
N ALA A 226 9.12 14.20 7.38
CA ALA A 226 9.03 13.60 6.04
C ALA A 226 7.71 13.95 5.33
N ALA A 227 6.59 13.97 6.06
CA ALA A 227 5.31 14.37 5.51
C ALA A 227 5.26 15.87 5.16
N GLU A 228 5.82 16.74 6.00
CA GLU A 228 6.00 18.17 5.72
C GLU A 228 6.79 18.40 4.43
N ILE A 229 7.94 17.74 4.29
CA ILE A 229 8.78 17.82 3.08
C ILE A 229 7.96 17.45 1.83
N GLY A 230 7.17 16.37 1.89
CA GLY A 230 6.32 15.99 0.76
C GLY A 230 5.33 17.09 0.34
N TYR A 231 4.71 17.76 1.31
CA TYR A 231 3.82 18.89 1.05
C TYR A 231 4.58 20.14 0.57
N GLU A 232 5.74 20.45 1.15
CA GLU A 232 6.62 21.57 0.77
C GLU A 232 7.08 21.44 -0.69
N GLU A 233 7.41 20.21 -1.12
CA GLU A 233 7.77 19.90 -2.50
C GLU A 233 6.56 19.93 -3.45
N GLY A 234 5.34 19.99 -2.92
CA GLY A 234 4.11 20.25 -3.66
C GLY A 234 3.31 19.00 -4.05
N LEU A 235 3.43 17.91 -3.29
CA LEU A 235 2.46 16.81 -3.34
C LEU A 235 1.14 17.24 -2.70
N HIS A 236 0.02 16.77 -3.26
CA HIS A 236 -1.31 17.08 -2.73
C HIS A 236 -1.71 16.20 -1.54
N PHE A 237 -1.18 14.99 -1.47
CA PHE A 237 -1.54 14.00 -0.46
C PHE A 237 -0.29 13.31 0.07
N VAL A 238 0.04 13.59 1.32
CA VAL A 238 1.14 12.93 2.03
C VAL A 238 0.64 12.42 3.37
N TYR A 239 0.87 11.13 3.61
CA TYR A 239 0.38 10.43 4.79
C TYR A 239 1.53 9.93 5.64
N ALA A 240 1.44 10.12 6.95
CA ALA A 240 2.33 9.49 7.91
C ALA A 240 1.61 8.28 8.54
N GLY A 241 2.25 7.11 8.52
CA GLY A 241 1.63 5.85 8.94
C GLY A 241 2.38 5.12 10.05
N ASN A 242 1.76 4.05 10.56
CA ASN A 242 2.26 3.18 11.63
C ASN A 242 2.41 3.82 13.02
N MET A 243 1.91 5.04 13.23
CA MET A 243 1.90 5.72 14.54
C MET A 243 0.50 6.29 14.88
N PRO A 244 -0.51 5.43 15.10
CA PRO A 244 -1.91 5.83 15.25
C PRO A 244 -2.13 6.92 16.30
N GLY A 245 -2.70 8.06 15.89
CA GLY A 245 -3.01 9.19 16.76
C GLY A 245 -1.82 10.07 17.14
N HIS A 246 -0.61 9.79 16.64
CA HIS A 246 0.60 10.50 17.02
C HIS A 246 1.12 11.46 15.93
N VAL A 247 0.66 11.31 14.68
CA VAL A 247 1.14 12.12 13.54
C VAL A 247 0.16 13.23 13.13
N GLY A 248 -0.80 13.56 14.00
CA GLY A 248 -1.70 14.69 13.84
C GLY A 248 -2.45 14.68 12.51
N ARG A 249 -2.32 15.76 11.72
CA ARG A 249 -3.05 15.93 10.46
C ARG A 249 -2.64 14.92 9.38
N TYR A 250 -1.46 14.30 9.48
CA TYR A 250 -0.91 13.45 8.44
C TYR A 250 -1.55 12.05 8.37
N GLU A 251 -2.55 11.73 9.21
CA GLU A 251 -3.42 10.55 9.01
C GLU A 251 -4.64 10.86 8.11
N ASN A 252 -4.97 12.14 8.00
CA ASN A 252 -6.25 12.61 7.49
C ASN A 252 -6.12 13.07 6.04
N THR A 253 -7.20 12.91 5.28
CA THR A 253 -7.29 13.45 3.92
C THR A 253 -7.89 14.85 3.98
N TYR A 254 -7.18 15.84 3.45
CA TYR A 254 -7.67 17.21 3.28
C TYR A 254 -7.82 17.54 1.79
N CYS A 255 -8.76 18.42 1.46
CA CYS A 255 -8.87 18.92 0.10
C CYS A 255 -7.63 19.76 -0.26
N PRO A 256 -6.92 19.47 -1.36
CA PRO A 256 -5.71 20.23 -1.71
C PRO A 256 -6.01 21.70 -2.04
N ASN A 257 -7.23 22.00 -2.50
CA ASN A 257 -7.64 23.35 -2.89
C ASN A 257 -8.10 24.22 -1.70
N CYS A 258 -9.03 23.73 -0.88
CA CYS A 258 -9.63 24.54 0.21
C CYS A 258 -9.28 24.07 1.62
N GLN A 259 -8.47 23.02 1.77
CA GLN A 259 -8.04 22.45 3.06
C GLN A 259 -9.19 21.92 3.95
N GLN A 260 -10.40 21.76 3.42
CA GLN A 260 -11.50 21.08 4.11
C GLN A 260 -11.09 19.66 4.50
N LEU A 261 -11.36 19.24 5.74
CA LEU A 261 -11.20 17.86 6.19
C LEU A 261 -12.19 16.96 5.43
N LEU A 262 -11.65 16.02 4.64
CA LEU A 262 -12.42 15.12 3.79
C LEU A 262 -12.57 13.73 4.41
N ILE A 263 -11.51 13.22 5.03
CA ILE A 263 -11.53 11.92 5.71
C ILE A 263 -10.72 12.07 6.99
N GLU A 264 -11.36 11.90 8.13
CA GLU A 264 -10.69 11.81 9.43
C GLU A 264 -10.38 10.34 9.75
N ARG A 265 -9.16 10.07 10.20
CA ARG A 265 -8.67 8.75 10.57
C ARG A 265 -8.11 8.73 11.98
N TYR A 266 -8.08 7.52 12.53
CA TYR A 266 -7.26 7.16 13.68
C TYR A 266 -6.63 5.79 13.38
N GLY A 267 -5.40 5.81 12.88
CA GLY A 267 -4.79 4.63 12.26
C GLY A 267 -5.64 4.11 11.09
N TYR A 268 -6.14 2.87 11.19
CA TYR A 268 -6.96 2.22 10.15
C TYR A 268 -8.48 2.37 10.34
N VAL A 269 -8.89 3.27 11.23
CA VAL A 269 -10.30 3.57 11.52
C VAL A 269 -10.69 4.86 10.82
N ILE A 270 -11.77 4.84 10.05
CA ILE A 270 -12.39 6.07 9.52
C ILE A 270 -13.33 6.64 10.59
N LEU A 271 -13.07 7.86 11.02
CA LEU A 271 -13.88 8.60 12.00
C LEU A 271 -14.91 9.52 11.32
N GLU A 272 -14.56 10.06 10.15
CA GLU A 272 -15.44 10.91 9.35
C GLU A 272 -15.15 10.73 7.85
N TYR A 273 -16.19 10.81 7.01
CA TYR A 273 -16.07 10.71 5.55
C TYR A 273 -16.97 11.71 4.82
N ASN A 274 -16.33 12.61 4.06
CA ASN A 274 -16.96 13.78 3.46
C ASN A 274 -16.82 13.89 1.95
N ILE A 275 -16.03 13.03 1.29
CA ILE A 275 -15.94 13.03 -0.18
C ILE A 275 -17.32 12.70 -0.77
N THR A 276 -17.72 13.46 -1.80
CA THR A 276 -19.00 13.24 -2.48
C THR A 276 -19.00 11.94 -3.28
N PRO A 277 -20.17 11.38 -3.66
CA PRO A 277 -20.24 10.24 -4.58
C PRO A 277 -19.54 10.45 -5.92
N GLN A 278 -19.35 11.70 -6.34
CA GLN A 278 -18.64 12.08 -7.57
C GLN A 278 -17.11 12.16 -7.38
N GLY A 279 -16.60 11.90 -6.17
CA GLY A 279 -15.18 12.02 -5.87
C GLY A 279 -14.71 13.47 -5.75
N THR A 280 -15.55 14.38 -5.25
CA THR A 280 -15.21 15.80 -5.12
C THR A 280 -15.26 16.28 -3.68
N CYS A 281 -14.59 17.40 -3.41
CA CYS A 281 -14.73 18.11 -2.14
C CYS A 281 -16.14 18.71 -2.03
N PRO A 282 -16.88 18.52 -0.92
CA PRO A 282 -18.21 19.09 -0.77
C PRO A 282 -18.21 20.63 -0.62
N ALA A 283 -17.09 21.22 -0.19
CA ALA A 283 -16.99 22.65 0.08
C ALA A 283 -16.61 23.47 -1.16
N CYS A 284 -15.65 23.01 -1.97
CA CYS A 284 -15.15 23.76 -3.14
C CYS A 284 -15.32 23.02 -4.48
N GLN A 285 -15.89 21.82 -4.46
CA GLN A 285 -16.16 20.98 -5.64
C GLN A 285 -14.91 20.50 -6.41
N SER A 286 -13.70 20.82 -5.95
CA SER A 286 -12.47 20.29 -6.55
C SER A 286 -12.48 18.76 -6.60
N PRO A 287 -12.08 18.15 -7.72
CA PRO A 287 -11.93 16.71 -7.82
C PRO A 287 -10.85 16.23 -6.84
N ILE A 288 -11.12 15.12 -6.18
CA ILE A 288 -10.20 14.44 -5.28
C ILE A 288 -9.81 13.13 -5.95
N PRO A 289 -8.54 12.96 -6.36
CA PRO A 289 -8.10 11.79 -7.12
C PRO A 289 -8.21 10.54 -6.24
N GLY A 290 -8.86 9.49 -6.76
CA GLY A 290 -9.03 8.23 -6.05
C GLY A 290 -10.15 7.36 -6.63
N ILE A 291 -10.30 6.16 -6.09
CA ILE A 291 -11.43 5.25 -6.34
C ILE A 291 -12.32 5.25 -5.11
N TRP A 292 -13.40 6.03 -5.18
CA TRP A 292 -14.27 6.29 -4.04
C TRP A 292 -15.52 5.39 -4.00
N PRO A 293 -16.05 5.09 -2.81
CA PRO A 293 -17.37 4.49 -2.66
C PRO A 293 -18.47 5.36 -3.28
N LYS A 294 -19.52 4.73 -3.83
CA LYS A 294 -20.60 5.44 -4.53
C LYS A 294 -21.66 6.02 -3.58
N SER A 295 -21.67 5.57 -2.33
CA SER A 295 -22.47 6.15 -1.25
C SER A 295 -21.62 6.28 0.01
N LYS A 296 -21.91 7.28 0.84
CA LYS A 296 -21.33 7.40 2.19
C LYS A 296 -21.65 6.18 3.05
N ASP A 297 -22.79 5.54 2.84
CA ASP A 297 -23.23 4.35 3.60
C ASP A 297 -22.37 3.11 3.34
N GLU A 298 -21.56 3.12 2.27
CA GLU A 298 -20.59 2.06 2.00
C GLU A 298 -19.32 2.18 2.85
N VAL A 299 -19.08 3.34 3.46
CA VAL A 299 -17.90 3.60 4.31
C VAL A 299 -18.21 3.19 5.73
N ARG A 300 -17.39 2.29 6.28
CA ARG A 300 -17.49 1.89 7.69
C ARG A 300 -16.88 2.97 8.58
N VAL A 301 -17.71 3.94 8.98
CA VAL A 301 -17.35 4.96 9.97
C VAL A 301 -17.53 4.39 11.37
N LEU A 302 -16.50 4.53 12.22
CA LEU A 302 -16.45 3.98 13.57
C LEU A 302 -15.91 5.02 14.56
N LYS A 303 -15.90 4.68 15.86
CA LYS A 303 -15.30 5.51 16.91
C LYS A 303 -13.86 5.09 17.17
N LYS A 304 -13.03 5.98 17.74
CA LYS A 304 -11.63 5.66 18.09
C LYS A 304 -11.49 4.39 18.95
N GLN A 305 -12.42 4.18 19.89
CA GLN A 305 -12.48 3.00 20.75
C GLN A 305 -12.67 1.67 19.98
N ASP A 306 -13.15 1.73 18.74
CA ASP A 306 -13.43 0.56 17.89
C ASP A 306 -12.19 0.09 17.12
N ILE A 307 -11.00 0.67 17.37
CA ILE A 307 -9.74 0.31 16.70
C ILE A 307 -9.46 -1.19 16.71
N TRP A 308 -9.82 -1.88 17.80
CA TRP A 308 -9.65 -3.33 17.95
C TRP A 308 -10.41 -4.14 16.90
N PHE A 309 -11.56 -3.64 16.42
CA PHE A 309 -12.34 -4.30 15.35
C PHE A 309 -11.70 -4.16 13.97
N ARG A 310 -10.76 -3.21 13.83
CA ARG A 310 -9.97 -2.94 12.62
C ARG A 310 -8.54 -3.48 12.74
N MET A 311 -8.22 -4.24 13.79
CA MET A 311 -6.92 -4.92 13.88
C MET A 311 -6.82 -6.05 12.85
N PRO A 312 -5.60 -6.50 12.52
CA PRO A 312 -5.40 -7.59 11.57
C PRO A 312 -6.14 -8.88 11.94
N ARG A 313 -6.79 -9.51 10.97
CA ARG A 313 -7.56 -10.74 11.17
C ARG A 313 -7.14 -11.82 10.18
N SER A 314 -6.59 -12.91 10.70
CA SER A 314 -6.33 -14.10 9.90
C SER A 314 -7.64 -14.73 9.46
N VAL A 315 -7.67 -15.18 8.21
CA VAL A 315 -8.80 -15.93 7.64
C VAL A 315 -8.39 -17.41 7.61
N ARG A 316 -9.32 -18.30 7.97
CA ARG A 316 -9.12 -19.76 7.93
C ARG A 316 -10.06 -20.37 6.90
#